data_AF-A0A3N4Q1Q7-F1
#
_entry.id   AF-A0A3N4Q1Q7-F1
#
_cell.length_a   1.000
_cell.length_b   1.000
_cell.length_c   1.000
_cell.angle_alpha   90.00
_cell.angle_beta   90.00
_cell.angle_gamma   90.00
#
_symmetry.space_group_name_H-M   'P 1'
#
loop_
_entity.id
_entity.type
_entity.pdbx_description
1 polymer ?
#
loop_
_entity_poly.entity_id
_entity_poly.type
_entity_poly.pdbx_seq_one_letter_code
_entity_poly.pdbx_strand_id
1 'polypeptide(L)'
;MGAFVTCVPVMAQDSTAAPRHPEKDIVHSLFGRSREDLFCNYLKVSRGERAIFLEALTQYEAEKDPYIQERIALLKVYNEKYTSLDEPMMNSLTKNIIRNDKEFVALQTRFYRRMINLLGGTRAAMFFQLDNYLELSTRLYIQDDLPFIKELESDRKLAVARMKANIN
;
A
#
# COMPACT_ATOMS: atom_id res chain seq x y z
N MET A 1 36.31 14.08 53.06
CA MET A 1 36.59 14.60 51.71
C MET A 1 36.63 13.42 50.77
N GLY A 2 35.72 13.37 49.80
CA GLY A 2 35.62 12.28 48.83
C GLY A 2 34.39 12.51 47.96
N ALA A 3 34.57 13.24 46.86
CA ALA A 3 33.52 13.53 45.90
C ALA A 3 33.29 12.30 45.01
N PHE A 4 32.12 11.67 45.10
CA PHE A 4 31.68 10.68 44.13
C PHE A 4 30.84 11.37 43.05
N VAL A 5 31.45 11.55 41.89
CA VAL A 5 30.78 11.82 40.63
C VAL A 5 30.24 10.49 40.13
N THR A 6 28.92 10.33 40.06
CA THR A 6 28.30 9.24 39.30
C THR A 6 27.21 9.79 38.40
N CYS A 7 27.62 9.93 37.15
CA CYS A 7 26.86 9.93 35.90
C CYS A 7 25.37 9.55 36.01
N VAL A 8 24.51 10.48 35.65
CA VAL A 8 23.09 10.20 35.34
C VAL A 8 23.06 9.50 33.97
N PRO A 9 22.52 8.28 33.85
CA PRO A 9 22.30 7.69 32.54
C PRO A 9 21.16 8.45 31.85
N VAL A 10 21.52 9.08 30.74
CA VAL A 10 20.62 9.64 29.74
C VAL A 10 19.63 8.56 29.30
N MET A 11 18.35 8.93 29.31
CA MET A 11 17.24 8.14 28.78
C MET A 11 17.55 7.74 27.33
N ALA A 12 17.89 6.48 27.10
CA ALA A 12 17.74 5.87 25.79
C ALA A 12 16.25 5.59 25.60
N GLN A 13 15.52 6.55 25.02
CA GLN A 13 14.25 6.24 24.38
C GLN A 13 14.57 5.38 23.16
N ASP A 14 14.61 4.07 23.40
CA ASP A 14 14.74 3.07 22.36
C ASP A 14 13.46 3.17 21.49
N SER A 15 13.56 3.90 20.39
CA SER A 15 12.52 4.01 19.39
C SER A 15 12.55 2.75 18.53
N THR A 16 12.26 1.59 19.11
CA THR A 16 11.86 0.41 18.33
C THR A 16 10.36 0.50 18.05
N ALA A 17 9.96 1.56 17.35
CA ALA A 17 8.76 1.46 16.54
C ALA A 17 9.11 0.53 15.39
N ALA A 18 8.56 -0.70 15.40
CA ALA A 18 8.44 -1.49 14.18
C ALA A 18 7.95 -0.58 13.04
N PRO A 19 8.33 -0.82 11.77
CA PRO A 19 7.85 0.01 10.65
C PRO A 19 6.33 0.08 10.75
N ARG A 20 5.80 1.24 11.13
CA ARG A 20 4.36 1.48 11.13
C ARG A 20 3.98 1.44 9.66
N HIS A 21 3.32 0.36 9.24
CA HIS A 21 2.86 0.20 7.87
C HIS A 21 2.13 1.49 7.44
N PRO A 22 2.62 2.22 6.42
CA PRO A 22 1.96 3.43 5.92
C PRO A 22 0.59 3.13 5.30
N GLU A 23 0.28 1.86 5.09
CA GLU A 23 -1.02 1.32 4.69
C GLU A 23 -2.18 1.77 5.60
N LYS A 24 -1.88 2.09 6.89
CA LYS A 24 -2.94 2.21 7.89
C LYS A 24 -3.89 3.39 7.75
N ASP A 25 -3.66 4.37 6.86
CA ASP A 25 -4.81 5.15 6.38
C ASP A 25 -4.55 6.00 5.12
N ILE A 26 -4.22 5.38 3.98
CA ILE A 26 -4.19 6.10 2.69
C ILE A 26 -5.52 6.86 2.46
N VAL A 27 -6.64 6.33 2.95
CA VAL A 27 -7.95 6.95 2.84
C VAL A 27 -8.02 8.23 3.67
N HIS A 28 -7.67 8.19 4.95
CA HIS A 28 -7.63 9.40 5.76
C HIS A 28 -6.55 10.38 5.31
N SER A 29 -5.41 9.90 4.81
CA SER A 29 -4.37 10.79 4.26
C SER A 29 -4.87 11.56 3.04
N LEU A 30 -5.66 10.94 2.17
CA LEU A 30 -6.15 11.56 0.94
C LEU A 30 -7.46 12.32 1.14
N PHE A 31 -8.32 11.87 2.05
CA PHE A 31 -9.70 12.36 2.19
C PHE A 31 -10.06 12.87 3.59
N GLY A 32 -9.21 12.68 4.60
CA GLY A 32 -9.43 13.15 5.97
C GLY A 32 -10.58 12.46 6.71
N ARG A 33 -10.96 11.24 6.28
CA ARG A 33 -12.15 10.51 6.77
C ARG A 33 -11.87 9.01 6.82
N SER A 34 -12.67 8.28 7.58
CA SER A 34 -12.64 6.82 7.58
C SER A 34 -13.05 6.27 6.21
N ARG A 35 -12.58 5.05 5.90
CA ARG A 35 -12.96 4.33 4.69
C ARG A 35 -14.46 4.09 4.63
N GLU A 36 -15.05 3.60 5.71
CA GLU A 36 -16.47 3.34 5.83
C GLU A 36 -17.29 4.61 5.50
N ASP A 37 -16.92 5.74 6.10
CA ASP A 37 -17.65 6.98 5.87
C ASP A 37 -17.42 7.56 4.47
N LEU A 38 -16.22 7.39 3.89
CA LEU A 38 -15.95 7.80 2.51
C LEU A 38 -16.85 7.02 1.54
N PHE A 39 -16.84 5.69 1.64
CA PHE A 39 -17.63 4.84 0.76
C PHE A 39 -19.14 5.03 0.97
N CYS A 40 -19.62 5.07 2.23
CA CYS A 40 -21.04 5.29 2.49
C CYS A 40 -21.54 6.61 1.90
N ASN A 41 -20.78 7.69 2.04
CA ASN A 41 -21.17 9.00 1.53
C ASN A 41 -21.10 9.06 0.00
N TYR A 42 -20.00 8.59 -0.58
CA TYR A 42 -19.79 8.62 -2.02
C TYR A 42 -20.82 7.79 -2.78
N LEU A 43 -21.16 6.61 -2.24
CA LEU A 43 -22.14 5.71 -2.83
C LEU A 43 -23.58 6.00 -2.41
N LYS A 44 -23.80 7.03 -1.56
CA LYS A 44 -25.13 7.38 -1.02
C LYS A 44 -25.83 6.17 -0.42
N VAL A 45 -25.12 5.40 0.40
CA VAL A 45 -25.65 4.20 1.07
C VAL A 45 -26.74 4.63 2.04
N SER A 46 -27.95 4.11 1.85
CA SER A 46 -29.09 4.46 2.70
C SER A 46 -28.98 3.81 4.08
N ARG A 47 -29.81 4.28 5.03
CA ARG A 47 -29.86 3.70 6.38
C ARG A 47 -30.22 2.21 6.37
N GLY A 48 -31.06 1.78 5.43
CA GLY A 48 -31.47 0.37 5.29
C GLY A 48 -30.37 -0.52 4.70
N GLU A 49 -29.51 0.03 3.85
CA GLU A 49 -28.43 -0.70 3.19
C GLU A 49 -27.15 -0.77 4.05
N ARG A 50 -26.96 0.19 4.96
CA ARG A 50 -25.67 0.44 5.63
C ARG A 50 -25.08 -0.80 6.30
N ALA A 51 -25.85 -1.55 7.08
CA ALA A 51 -25.32 -2.72 7.79
C ALA A 51 -24.77 -3.78 6.83
N ILE A 52 -25.56 -4.15 5.81
CA ILE A 52 -25.18 -5.18 4.82
C ILE A 52 -24.03 -4.69 3.94
N PHE A 53 -24.03 -3.41 3.57
CA PHE A 53 -22.93 -2.81 2.82
C PHE A 53 -21.61 -2.82 3.61
N LEU A 54 -21.64 -2.38 4.87
CA LEU A 54 -20.43 -2.35 5.71
C LEU A 54 -19.90 -3.76 5.97
N GLU A 55 -20.77 -4.75 6.17
CA GLU A 55 -20.35 -6.15 6.27
C GLU A 55 -19.63 -6.61 4.99
N ALA A 56 -20.18 -6.31 3.81
CA ALA A 56 -19.56 -6.65 2.54
C ALA A 56 -18.23 -5.91 2.32
N LEU A 57 -18.13 -4.65 2.73
CA LEU A 57 -16.89 -3.88 2.68
C LEU A 57 -15.83 -4.46 3.62
N THR A 58 -16.18 -4.79 4.86
CA THR A 58 -15.24 -5.40 5.82
C THR A 58 -14.74 -6.76 5.32
N GLN A 59 -15.62 -7.60 4.76
CA GLN A 59 -15.21 -8.87 4.16
C GLN A 59 -14.29 -8.66 2.96
N TYR A 60 -14.57 -7.66 2.12
CA TYR A 60 -13.69 -7.32 1.01
C TYR A 60 -12.29 -6.92 1.47
N GLU A 61 -12.20 -6.00 2.44
CA GLU A 61 -10.92 -5.54 2.98
C GLU A 61 -10.14 -6.69 3.65
N ALA A 62 -10.83 -7.56 4.39
CA ALA A 62 -10.21 -8.73 5.03
C ALA A 62 -9.69 -9.75 4.01
N GLU A 63 -10.42 -10.00 2.93
CA GLU A 63 -9.97 -10.89 1.84
C GLU A 63 -8.90 -10.25 0.96
N LYS A 64 -8.84 -8.91 0.91
CA LYS A 64 -7.83 -8.13 0.17
C LYS A 64 -6.47 -8.13 0.86
N ASP A 65 -6.44 -8.05 2.20
CA ASP A 65 -5.21 -7.89 2.99
C ASP A 65 -4.09 -8.90 2.64
N PRO A 66 -4.35 -10.22 2.52
CA PRO A 66 -3.30 -11.19 2.18
C PRO A 66 -2.59 -10.91 0.86
N TYR A 67 -3.31 -10.41 -0.15
CA TYR A 67 -2.73 -10.08 -1.46
C TYR A 67 -1.87 -8.82 -1.41
N ILE A 68 -2.23 -7.86 -0.54
CA ILE A 68 -1.41 -6.68 -0.32
C ILE A 68 -0.13 -7.08 0.45
N GLN A 69 -0.26 -7.89 1.51
CA GLN A 69 0.88 -8.36 2.28
C GLN A 69 1.84 -9.22 1.42
N GLU A 70 1.32 -10.12 0.56
CA GLU A 70 2.15 -10.88 -0.38
C GLU A 70 2.89 -9.95 -1.34
N ARG A 71 2.22 -8.95 -1.93
CA ARG A 71 2.87 -7.97 -2.80
C ARG A 71 3.98 -7.21 -2.08
N ILE A 72 3.71 -6.70 -0.88
CA ILE A 72 4.71 -5.99 -0.06
C ILE A 72 5.90 -6.90 0.23
N ALA A 73 5.67 -8.16 0.58
CA ALA A 73 6.74 -9.13 0.83
C ALA A 73 7.60 -9.36 -0.41
N LEU A 74 6.99 -9.52 -1.59
CA LEU A 74 7.71 -9.68 -2.86
C LEU A 74 8.57 -8.44 -3.18
N LEU A 75 8.02 -7.24 -2.98
CA LEU A 75 8.75 -5.98 -3.19
C LEU A 75 9.88 -5.76 -2.17
N LYS A 76 9.72 -6.25 -0.93
CA LYS A 76 10.80 -6.27 0.06
C LYS A 76 11.94 -7.20 -0.38
N VAL A 77 11.62 -8.41 -0.83
CA VAL A 77 12.62 -9.36 -1.36
C VAL A 77 13.36 -8.74 -2.54
N TYR A 78 12.66 -8.06 -3.45
CA TYR A 78 13.27 -7.30 -4.54
C TYR A 78 14.30 -6.30 -4.02
N ASN A 79 13.89 -5.44 -3.08
CA ASN A 79 14.75 -4.38 -2.56
C ASN A 79 15.97 -4.93 -1.80
N GLU A 80 15.77 -5.93 -0.94
CA GLU A 80 16.84 -6.56 -0.15
C GLU A 80 17.87 -7.28 -1.00
N LYS A 81 17.44 -7.87 -2.13
CA LYS A 81 18.31 -8.62 -3.03
C LYS A 81 18.80 -7.80 -4.20
N TYR A 82 18.43 -6.53 -4.31
CA TYR A 82 18.60 -5.70 -5.50
C TYR A 82 19.99 -5.78 -6.14
N THR A 83 21.06 -5.72 -5.33
CA THR A 83 22.46 -5.76 -5.81
C THR A 83 22.95 -7.15 -6.24
N SER A 84 22.15 -8.19 -6.02
CA SER A 84 22.49 -9.61 -6.22
C SER A 84 21.42 -10.37 -7.00
N LEU A 85 20.50 -9.65 -7.65
CA LEU A 85 19.44 -10.27 -8.45
C LEU A 85 20.04 -10.93 -9.69
N ASP A 86 20.04 -12.27 -9.70
CA ASP A 86 20.32 -13.06 -10.89
C ASP A 86 19.05 -13.29 -11.72
N GLU A 87 19.23 -13.77 -12.94
CA GLU A 87 18.13 -13.98 -13.89
C GLU A 87 17.06 -14.97 -13.37
N PRO A 88 17.41 -16.14 -12.77
CA PRO A 88 16.42 -17.03 -12.17
C PRO A 88 15.58 -16.37 -11.08
N MET A 89 16.20 -15.60 -10.17
CA MET A 89 15.50 -14.92 -9.08
C MET A 89 14.59 -13.82 -9.63
N MET A 90 15.06 -13.04 -10.61
CA MET A 90 14.25 -12.04 -11.31
C MET A 90 13.01 -12.64 -11.96
N ASN A 91 13.18 -13.77 -12.65
CA ASN A 91 12.09 -14.47 -13.30
C ASN A 91 11.08 -15.01 -12.30
N SER A 92 11.54 -15.61 -11.20
CA SER A 92 10.68 -16.12 -10.13
C SER A 92 9.88 -15.00 -9.46
N LEU A 93 10.55 -13.92 -9.06
CA LEU A 93 9.93 -12.77 -8.41
C LEU A 93 8.87 -12.14 -9.32
N THR A 94 9.20 -11.90 -10.58
CA THR A 94 8.28 -11.33 -11.57
C THR A 94 7.03 -12.21 -11.73
N LYS A 95 7.21 -13.53 -11.85
CA LYS A 95 6.08 -14.48 -11.94
C LYS A 95 5.19 -14.44 -10.70
N ASN A 96 5.78 -14.34 -9.50
CA ASN A 96 5.01 -14.27 -8.25
C ASN A 96 4.23 -12.95 -8.16
N ILE A 97 4.81 -11.82 -8.56
CA ILE A 97 4.11 -10.52 -8.61
C ILE A 97 2.92 -10.59 -9.58
N ILE A 98 3.12 -11.11 -10.79
CA ILE A 98 2.05 -11.28 -11.79
C ILE A 98 0.96 -12.21 -11.28
N ARG A 99 1.31 -13.32 -10.61
CA ARG A 99 0.34 -14.24 -10.01
C ARG A 99 -0.49 -13.52 -8.95
N ASN A 100 0.15 -12.80 -8.03
CA ASN A 100 -0.54 -12.03 -7.00
C ASN A 100 -1.52 -11.02 -7.61
N ASP A 101 -1.10 -10.28 -8.65
CA ASP A 101 -1.97 -9.33 -9.35
C ASP A 101 -3.19 -10.01 -9.99
N LYS A 102 -2.99 -11.20 -10.59
CA LYS A 102 -4.10 -11.98 -11.16
C LYS A 102 -5.11 -12.42 -10.10
N GLU A 103 -4.64 -12.96 -8.97
CA GLU A 103 -5.53 -13.39 -7.88
C GLU A 103 -6.27 -12.20 -7.27
N PHE A 104 -5.60 -11.06 -7.14
CA PHE A 104 -6.22 -9.82 -6.68
C PHE A 104 -7.33 -9.33 -7.64
N VAL A 105 -7.11 -9.36 -8.95
CA VAL A 105 -8.16 -9.04 -9.95
C VAL A 105 -9.34 -10.02 -9.87
N ALA A 106 -9.09 -11.30 -9.56
CA ALA A 106 -10.15 -12.28 -9.36
C ALA A 106 -11.01 -11.96 -8.12
N LEU A 107 -10.38 -11.57 -7.00
CA LEU A 107 -11.05 -11.06 -5.80
C LEU A 107 -11.93 -9.85 -6.15
N GLN A 108 -11.35 -8.84 -6.81
CA GLN A 108 -12.04 -7.63 -7.24
C GLN A 108 -13.26 -7.94 -8.10
N THR A 109 -13.13 -8.87 -9.05
CA THR A 109 -14.23 -9.29 -9.93
C THR A 109 -15.36 -9.94 -9.15
N ARG A 110 -15.06 -10.79 -8.15
CA ARG A 110 -16.06 -11.40 -7.28
C ARG A 110 -16.84 -10.35 -6.49
N PHE A 111 -16.12 -9.40 -5.88
CA PHE A 111 -16.76 -8.35 -5.09
C PHE A 111 -17.51 -7.33 -5.93
N TYR A 112 -17.07 -7.04 -7.16
CA TYR A 112 -17.84 -6.21 -8.08
C TYR A 112 -19.23 -6.79 -8.35
N ARG A 113 -19.33 -8.11 -8.63
CA ARG A 113 -20.63 -8.79 -8.79
C ARG A 113 -21.49 -8.71 -7.53
N ARG A 114 -20.87 -8.90 -6.35
CA ARG A 114 -21.57 -8.75 -5.06
C ARG A 114 -22.11 -7.34 -4.87
N MET A 115 -21.31 -6.31 -5.18
CA MET A 115 -21.73 -4.91 -5.07
C MET A 115 -22.83 -4.55 -6.07
N ILE A 116 -22.87 -5.15 -7.27
CA ILE A 116 -24.00 -5.00 -8.20
C ILE A 116 -25.30 -5.46 -7.54
N ASN A 117 -25.29 -6.62 -6.87
CA ASN A 117 -26.48 -7.15 -6.22
C ASN A 117 -26.92 -6.29 -5.02
N LEU A 118 -25.97 -5.70 -4.29
CA LEU A 118 -26.25 -4.88 -3.11
C LEU A 118 -26.66 -3.45 -3.44
N LEU A 119 -26.03 -2.83 -4.44
CA LEU A 119 -26.11 -1.39 -4.69
C LEU A 119 -26.64 -1.03 -6.08
N GLY A 120 -26.72 -1.98 -7.01
CA GLY A 120 -26.97 -1.74 -8.42
C GLY A 120 -25.72 -1.35 -9.20
N GLY A 121 -25.80 -1.48 -10.53
CA GLY A 121 -24.64 -1.37 -11.43
C GLY A 121 -23.86 -0.06 -11.31
N THR A 122 -24.55 1.08 -11.28
CA THR A 122 -23.90 2.40 -11.21
C THR A 122 -23.09 2.57 -9.92
N ARG A 123 -23.68 2.24 -8.76
CA ARG A 123 -23.00 2.37 -7.47
C ARG A 123 -21.88 1.34 -7.31
N ALA A 124 -22.02 0.15 -7.89
CA ALA A 124 -20.93 -0.83 -7.93
C ALA A 124 -19.73 -0.35 -8.77
N ALA A 125 -19.98 0.31 -9.91
CA ALA A 125 -18.92 0.90 -10.72
C ALA A 125 -18.20 2.04 -9.97
N MET A 126 -18.95 2.90 -9.28
CA MET A 126 -18.39 3.95 -8.43
C MET A 126 -17.53 3.36 -7.30
N PHE A 127 -18.00 2.30 -6.63
CA PHE A 127 -17.23 1.60 -5.61
C PHE A 127 -15.88 1.17 -6.16
N PHE A 128 -15.90 0.49 -7.31
CA PHE A 128 -14.69 -0.06 -7.91
C PHE A 128 -13.72 1.02 -8.41
N GLN A 129 -14.25 2.12 -8.95
CA GLN A 129 -13.44 3.27 -9.34
C GLN A 129 -12.67 3.85 -8.13
N LEU A 130 -13.36 4.06 -7.01
CA LEU A 130 -12.75 4.63 -5.81
C LEU A 130 -11.73 3.67 -5.19
N ASP A 131 -12.07 2.39 -5.06
CA ASP A 131 -11.15 1.38 -4.52
C ASP A 131 -9.88 1.25 -5.38
N ASN A 132 -10.02 1.21 -6.71
CA ASN A 132 -8.86 1.19 -7.60
C ASN A 132 -7.99 2.43 -7.48
N TYR A 133 -8.58 3.61 -7.31
CA TYR A 133 -7.81 4.83 -7.09
C TYR A 133 -6.95 4.71 -5.82
N LEU A 134 -7.54 4.26 -4.71
CA LEU A 134 -6.83 4.07 -3.43
C LEU A 134 -5.70 3.02 -3.54
N GLU A 135 -5.98 1.91 -4.21
CA GLU A 135 -5.00 0.85 -4.46
C GLU A 135 -3.83 1.35 -5.31
N LEU A 136 -4.11 2.05 -6.41
CA LEU A 136 -3.08 2.61 -7.29
C LEU A 136 -2.24 3.67 -6.56
N SER A 137 -2.85 4.53 -5.74
CA SER A 137 -2.12 5.49 -4.91
C SER A 137 -1.16 4.80 -3.94
N THR A 138 -1.60 3.70 -3.32
CA THR A 138 -0.77 2.92 -2.39
C THR A 138 0.38 2.23 -3.13
N ARG A 139 0.10 1.63 -4.29
CA ARG A 139 1.12 0.98 -5.13
C ARG A 139 2.18 1.97 -5.60
N LEU A 140 1.76 3.15 -6.05
CA LEU A 140 2.67 4.19 -6.50
C LEU A 140 3.58 4.64 -5.36
N TYR A 141 3.00 4.90 -4.18
CA TYR A 141 3.77 5.27 -2.99
C TYR A 141 4.86 4.24 -2.64
N ILE A 142 4.52 2.94 -2.67
CA ILE A 142 5.50 1.87 -2.40
C ILE A 142 6.56 1.81 -3.52
N GLN A 143 6.15 1.97 -4.77
CA GLN A 143 7.03 1.79 -5.92
C GLN A 143 8.01 2.95 -6.13
N ASP A 144 7.65 4.17 -5.71
CA ASP A 144 8.53 5.34 -5.75
C ASP A 144 9.79 5.16 -4.88
N ASP A 145 9.71 4.33 -3.84
CA ASP A 145 10.82 3.99 -2.95
C ASP A 145 11.72 2.86 -3.48
N LEU A 146 11.36 2.22 -4.59
CA LEU A 146 12.10 1.08 -5.14
C LEU A 146 13.02 1.49 -6.30
N PRO A 147 14.26 0.98 -6.35
CA PRO A 147 15.15 1.23 -7.47
C PRO A 147 14.64 0.53 -8.73
N PHE A 148 14.85 1.13 -9.90
CA PHE A 148 14.64 0.43 -11.16
C PHE A 148 15.73 -0.63 -11.42
N ILE A 149 15.45 -1.61 -12.26
CA ILE A 149 16.45 -2.63 -12.63
C ILE A 149 17.48 -1.98 -13.57
N LYS A 150 18.76 -2.25 -13.33
CA LYS A 150 19.90 -1.90 -14.21
C LYS A 150 19.97 -0.42 -14.62
N GLU A 151 20.03 -0.15 -15.93
CA GLU A 151 20.46 1.13 -16.51
C GLU A 151 19.52 2.28 -16.13
N LEU A 152 18.22 2.01 -16.06
CA LEU A 152 17.22 3.03 -15.74
C LEU A 152 17.43 3.66 -14.36
N GLU A 153 17.87 2.88 -13.37
CA GLU A 153 18.15 3.44 -12.03
C GLU A 153 19.40 4.33 -12.03
N SER A 154 20.40 3.97 -12.84
CA SER A 154 21.60 4.78 -13.00
C SER A 154 21.27 6.11 -13.67
N ASP A 155 20.46 6.09 -14.73
CA ASP A 155 20.01 7.28 -15.44
C ASP A 155 19.15 8.18 -14.55
N ARG A 156 18.25 7.60 -13.75
CA ARG A 156 17.41 8.32 -12.79
C ARG A 156 18.26 9.05 -11.75
N LYS A 157 19.25 8.37 -11.16
CA LYS A 157 20.18 8.99 -10.20
C LYS A 157 20.96 10.15 -10.82
N LEU A 158 21.41 9.99 -12.06
CA LEU A 158 22.14 11.03 -12.78
C LEU A 158 21.26 12.26 -13.06
N ALA A 159 20.02 12.05 -13.49
CA ALA A 159 19.07 13.13 -13.72
C ALA A 159 18.79 13.92 -12.42
N VAL A 160 18.54 13.22 -11.31
CA VAL A 160 18.33 13.85 -9.99
C VAL A 160 19.56 14.64 -9.54
N ALA A 161 20.77 14.12 -9.75
CA ALA A 161 22.01 14.81 -9.41
C ALA A 161 22.18 16.11 -10.22
N ARG A 162 21.90 16.09 -11.53
CA ARG A 162 21.95 17.28 -12.40
C ARG A 162 20.96 18.36 -11.97
N MET A 163 19.75 17.97 -11.57
CA MET A 163 18.75 18.93 -11.08
C MET A 163 19.22 19.64 -9.81
N LYS A 164 19.83 18.91 -8.86
CA LYS A 164 20.37 19.49 -7.62
C LYS A 164 21.54 20.44 -7.88
N ALA A 165 22.38 20.13 -8.87
CA ALA A 165 23.53 20.97 -9.23
C ALA A 165 23.13 22.31 -9.89
N ASN A 166 21.93 22.39 -10.50
CA ASN A 166 21.43 23.60 -11.14
C ASN A 166 20.63 24.54 -10.21
N ILE A 167 20.42 24.14 -8.95
CA ILE A 167 19.65 24.90 -7.94
C ILE A 167 20.59 25.57 -6.91
N ASN A 168 21.88 25.22 -6.92
CA ASN A 168 22.94 25.84 -6.09
C ASN A 168 23.84 26.74 -6.95
#